data_AF-A0A957NPL2-F1
#
_entry.id   AF-A0A957NPL2-F1
#
_cell.length_a   1.000
_cell.length_b   1.000
_cell.length_c   1.000
_cell.angle_alpha   90.00
_cell.angle_beta   90.00
_cell.angle_gamma   90.00
#
_symmetry.space_group_name_H-M   'P 1'
#
loop_
_entity.id
_entity.type
_entity.pdbx_description
1 polymer ?
#
loop_
_entity_poly.entity_id
_entity_poly.type
_entity_poly.pdbx_seq_one_letter_code
_entity_poly.pdbx_strand_id
1 'polypeptide(L)'
;HSTVQAHNTLGQYLRQAAAEIGRPLLKLVTAIDYIYAEPGTTEPSAAELAPLVEWLLAQPWTGVVLGGRPDLAQLPGLFSLETVWGGHTNARRPLLAVSPKWSEDVNEFGVSGAVMSLTTQAALKSSHGSLSPYDLHAVCIAHGPSFQQNVWSEIPTGAVDLLPTLLTLLEQPLPRHLHGRVLWEIMRQPQGEPGDIAEETIAPAVDTGATTAILQMHQVGQTRYVHGAFAESGNVEKWKSGGIESS
;
A
#
# COMPACT_ATOMS: atom_id res chain seq x y z
N HIS A 1 -1.21 -10.15 -8.05
CA HIS A 1 -2.58 -10.16 -7.53
C HIS A 1 -2.68 -11.25 -6.49
N SER A 2 -3.39 -11.00 -5.40
CA SER A 2 -3.52 -11.94 -4.28
C SER A 2 -4.74 -12.83 -4.41
N THR A 3 -4.67 -14.04 -3.85
CA THR A 3 -5.79 -14.95 -3.67
C THR A 3 -6.74 -14.41 -2.61
N VAL A 4 -8.04 -14.50 -2.85
CA VAL A 4 -9.06 -13.93 -1.95
C VAL A 4 -9.47 -14.94 -0.89
N GLN A 5 -9.31 -14.54 0.37
CA GLN A 5 -9.97 -15.17 1.51
C GLN A 5 -11.17 -14.28 1.89
N ALA A 6 -12.30 -14.50 1.22
CA ALA A 6 -13.52 -13.73 1.46
C ALA A 6 -14.11 -14.05 2.83
N HIS A 7 -14.63 -13.04 3.50
CA HIS A 7 -15.33 -13.19 4.78
C HIS A 7 -16.49 -12.19 4.86
N ASN A 8 -16.19 -10.95 5.21
CA ASN A 8 -17.16 -9.91 5.56
C ASN A 8 -16.73 -8.58 4.97
N THR A 9 -17.67 -7.64 4.81
CA THR A 9 -17.35 -6.29 4.31
C THR A 9 -16.98 -5.35 5.44
N LEU A 10 -16.21 -4.30 5.14
CA LEU A 10 -15.90 -3.25 6.11
C LEU A 10 -17.19 -2.61 6.69
N GLY A 11 -18.20 -2.41 5.84
CA GLY A 11 -19.49 -1.86 6.28
C GLY A 11 -20.25 -2.77 7.27
N GLN A 12 -20.12 -4.10 7.13
CA GLN A 12 -20.65 -5.04 8.11
C GLN A 12 -19.84 -5.01 9.41
N TYR A 13 -18.51 -4.91 9.32
CA TYR A 13 -17.66 -4.77 10.50
C TYR A 13 -17.86 -3.46 11.26
N LEU A 14 -18.16 -2.34 10.60
CA LEU A 14 -18.52 -1.12 11.31
C LEU A 14 -19.74 -1.35 12.20
N ARG A 15 -20.79 -2.00 11.69
CA ARG A 15 -21.98 -2.32 12.49
C ARG A 15 -21.67 -3.24 13.68
N GLN A 16 -20.81 -4.22 13.47
CA GLN A 16 -20.34 -5.11 14.53
C GLN A 16 -19.54 -4.31 15.60
N ALA A 17 -18.60 -3.48 15.17
CA ALA A 17 -17.79 -2.65 16.04
C ALA A 17 -18.65 -1.74 16.93
N ALA A 18 -19.70 -1.11 16.39
CA ALA A 18 -20.60 -0.29 17.21
C ALA A 18 -21.35 -1.09 18.29
N ALA A 19 -21.78 -2.32 17.97
CA ALA A 19 -22.42 -3.19 18.93
C ALA A 19 -21.44 -3.61 20.05
N GLU A 20 -20.20 -3.92 19.69
CA GLU A 20 -19.17 -4.41 20.63
C GLU A 20 -18.55 -3.28 21.47
N ILE A 21 -18.32 -2.10 20.89
CA ILE A 21 -17.85 -0.89 21.60
C ILE A 21 -18.94 -0.34 22.53
N GLY A 22 -20.22 -0.67 22.28
CA GLY A 22 -21.35 -0.24 23.10
C GLY A 22 -21.70 1.25 22.92
N ARG A 23 -21.40 1.84 21.75
CA ARG A 23 -21.72 3.22 21.40
C ARG A 23 -22.41 3.29 20.03
N PRO A 24 -23.28 4.29 19.78
CA PRO A 24 -23.88 4.48 18.47
C PRO A 24 -22.80 4.61 17.39
N LEU A 25 -23.10 4.12 16.19
CA LEU A 25 -22.25 4.35 15.02
C LEU A 25 -22.05 5.84 14.81
N LEU A 26 -20.79 6.25 14.68
CA LEU A 26 -20.46 7.50 14.00
C LEU A 26 -21.09 7.48 12.61
N LYS A 27 -21.42 8.66 12.08
CA LYS A 27 -21.95 8.81 10.73
C LYS A 27 -20.84 8.55 9.70
N LEU A 28 -20.58 7.28 9.46
CA LEU A 28 -19.51 6.78 8.61
C LEU A 28 -20.08 5.98 7.44
N VAL A 29 -19.43 6.09 6.29
CA VAL A 29 -19.70 5.28 5.11
C VAL A 29 -18.42 4.61 4.64
N THR A 30 -18.56 3.44 4.02
CA THR A 30 -17.42 2.67 3.53
C THR A 30 -17.40 2.60 2.02
N ALA A 31 -16.21 2.67 1.43
CA ALA A 31 -15.98 2.31 0.04
C ALA A 31 -14.86 1.25 -0.01
N ILE A 32 -15.26 -0.03 -0.14
CA ILE A 32 -14.35 -1.18 -0.07
C ILE A 32 -13.59 -1.16 1.27
N ASP A 33 -12.31 -0.77 1.23
CA ASP A 33 -11.36 -0.78 2.34
C ASP A 33 -11.19 0.60 3.01
N TYR A 34 -11.97 1.59 2.55
CA TYR A 34 -11.90 2.96 3.01
C TYR A 34 -13.11 3.34 3.87
N ILE A 35 -12.87 4.16 4.88
CA ILE A 35 -13.89 4.73 5.78
C ILE A 35 -13.90 6.25 5.59
N TYR A 36 -15.08 6.80 5.36
CA TYR A 36 -15.33 8.24 5.19
C TYR A 36 -16.39 8.71 6.20
N ALA A 37 -16.42 10.01 6.46
CA ALA A 37 -17.61 10.63 7.03
C ALA A 37 -18.77 10.53 6.03
N GLU A 38 -19.99 10.37 6.53
CA GLU A 38 -21.19 10.43 5.70
C GLU A 38 -21.29 11.81 5.03
N PRO A 39 -21.60 11.90 3.72
CA PRO A 39 -21.73 13.19 3.04
C PRO A 39 -22.67 14.15 3.74
N GLY A 40 -22.24 15.39 3.94
CA GLY A 40 -23.02 16.42 4.64
C GLY A 40 -22.91 16.39 6.16
N THR A 41 -22.01 15.57 6.72
CA THR A 41 -21.72 15.52 8.15
C THR A 41 -20.34 16.09 8.47
N THR A 42 -20.12 16.49 9.73
CA THR A 42 -18.80 16.89 10.21
C THR A 42 -17.93 15.66 10.36
N GLU A 43 -16.68 15.74 9.88
CA GLU A 43 -15.70 14.67 10.11
C GLU A 43 -15.46 14.48 11.62
N PRO A 44 -15.52 13.25 12.14
CA PRO A 44 -15.24 12.96 13.54
C PRO A 44 -13.77 13.25 13.87
N SER A 45 -13.54 13.69 15.10
CA SER A 45 -12.22 13.92 15.68
C SER A 45 -11.44 12.60 15.91
N ALA A 46 -10.13 12.70 16.11
CA ALA A 46 -9.31 11.55 16.49
C ALA A 46 -9.81 10.86 17.77
N ALA A 47 -10.24 11.64 18.77
CA ALA A 47 -10.79 11.10 20.02
C ALA A 47 -12.09 10.30 19.81
N GLU A 48 -12.93 10.74 18.88
CA GLU A 48 -14.16 10.02 18.53
C GLU A 48 -13.89 8.73 17.75
N LEU A 49 -12.84 8.72 16.92
CA LEU A 49 -12.43 7.55 16.13
C LEU A 49 -11.55 6.55 16.89
N ALA A 50 -10.93 6.96 18.01
CA ALA A 50 -9.99 6.12 18.75
C ALA A 50 -10.55 4.73 19.14
N PRO A 51 -11.80 4.59 19.65
CA PRO A 51 -12.35 3.27 19.98
C PRO A 51 -12.54 2.36 18.76
N LEU A 52 -12.90 2.94 17.60
CA LEU A 52 -13.03 2.20 16.35
C LEU A 52 -11.66 1.74 15.85
N VAL A 53 -10.65 2.60 15.95
CA VAL A 53 -9.27 2.27 15.59
C VAL A 53 -8.73 1.12 16.45
N GLU A 54 -8.90 1.20 17.76
CA GLU A 54 -8.53 0.13 18.68
C GLU A 54 -9.21 -1.19 18.32
N TRP A 55 -10.53 -1.14 18.05
CA TRP A 55 -11.29 -2.31 17.62
C TRP A 55 -10.77 -2.89 16.29
N LEU A 56 -10.51 -2.05 15.28
CA LEU A 56 -9.99 -2.48 13.98
C LEU A 56 -8.63 -3.18 14.12
N LEU A 57 -7.71 -2.60 14.90
CA LEU A 57 -6.37 -3.16 15.12
C LEU A 57 -6.40 -4.49 15.90
N ALA A 58 -7.43 -4.72 16.71
CA ALA A 58 -7.61 -5.99 17.42
C ALA A 58 -8.12 -7.13 16.52
N GLN A 59 -8.54 -6.85 15.29
CA GLN A 59 -9.12 -7.87 14.42
C GLN A 59 -8.05 -8.72 13.72
N PRO A 60 -8.26 -10.05 13.61
CA PRO A 60 -7.28 -10.96 13.00
C PRO A 60 -7.10 -10.73 11.48
N TRP A 61 -8.06 -10.07 10.84
CA TRP A 61 -8.05 -9.75 9.41
C TRP A 61 -7.42 -8.40 9.08
N THR A 62 -7.13 -7.56 10.08
CA THR A 62 -6.49 -6.25 9.87
C THR A 62 -4.99 -6.45 9.70
N GLY A 63 -4.44 -5.91 8.60
CA GLY A 63 -3.00 -5.83 8.38
C GLY A 63 -2.46 -4.53 8.96
N VAL A 64 -2.85 -3.42 8.34
CA VAL A 64 -2.55 -2.07 8.85
C VAL A 64 -3.74 -1.14 8.69
N VAL A 65 -3.78 -0.09 9.50
CA VAL A 65 -4.74 1.01 9.36
C VAL A 65 -3.97 2.30 9.09
N LEU A 66 -4.42 3.05 8.09
CA LEU A 66 -3.83 4.33 7.66
C LEU A 66 -4.76 5.48 8.05
N GLY A 67 -4.25 6.46 8.80
CA GLY A 67 -4.94 7.71 9.09
C GLY A 67 -4.84 8.66 7.91
N GLY A 68 -5.99 9.13 7.39
CA GLY A 68 -6.04 10.07 6.28
C GLY A 68 -5.84 11.54 6.68
N ARG A 69 -5.77 11.83 7.98
CA ARG A 69 -5.46 13.16 8.52
C ARG A 69 -4.28 13.08 9.48
N PRO A 70 -3.47 14.15 9.63
CA PRO A 70 -2.33 14.14 10.55
C PRO A 70 -2.70 13.76 11.99
N ASP A 71 -3.83 14.23 12.52
CA ASP A 71 -4.30 13.87 13.87
C ASP A 71 -4.73 12.40 13.98
N LEU A 72 -5.30 11.83 12.91
CA LEU A 72 -5.67 10.41 12.88
C LEU A 72 -4.44 9.51 12.77
N ALA A 73 -3.41 9.92 12.02
CA ALA A 73 -2.15 9.19 11.92
C ALA A 73 -1.36 9.14 13.24
N GLN A 74 -1.72 9.99 14.22
CA GLN A 74 -1.16 9.96 15.57
C GLN A 74 -1.93 9.04 16.54
N LEU A 75 -3.02 8.42 16.09
CA LEU A 75 -3.68 7.40 16.90
C LEU A 75 -2.76 6.17 17.03
N PRO A 76 -2.75 5.51 18.21
CA PRO A 76 -1.89 4.36 18.44
C PRO A 76 -2.08 3.25 17.40
N GLY A 77 -0.97 2.78 16.82
CA GLY A 77 -0.92 1.71 15.83
C GLY A 77 -1.23 2.11 14.38
N LEU A 78 -1.48 3.40 14.09
CA LEU A 78 -1.75 3.86 12.72
C LEU A 78 -0.49 4.33 11.99
N PHE A 79 -0.53 4.17 10.67
CA PHE A 79 0.39 4.83 9.75
C PHE A 79 -0.27 6.04 9.09
N SER A 80 0.53 6.91 8.48
CA SER A 80 0.01 8.00 7.65
C SER A 80 -0.35 7.50 6.26
N LEU A 81 -1.59 7.77 5.80
CA LEU A 81 -1.99 7.51 4.43
C LEU A 81 -1.15 8.32 3.42
N GLU A 82 -0.73 9.53 3.81
CA GLU A 82 0.09 10.41 2.99
C GLU A 82 1.44 9.77 2.65
N THR A 83 2.03 9.00 3.57
CA THR A 83 3.27 8.24 3.32
C THR A 83 3.10 7.26 2.17
N VAL A 84 1.98 6.53 2.14
CA VAL A 84 1.65 5.55 1.09
C VAL A 84 1.29 6.25 -0.22
N TRP A 85 0.71 7.45 -0.16
CA TRP A 85 0.34 8.26 -1.34
C TRP A 85 1.45 9.23 -1.79
N GLY A 86 2.70 8.98 -1.41
CA GLY A 86 3.85 9.72 -1.92
C GLY A 86 3.91 11.18 -1.48
N GLY A 87 3.34 11.52 -0.31
CA GLY A 87 3.31 12.90 0.18
C GLY A 87 2.12 13.72 -0.32
N HIS A 88 1.11 13.09 -0.94
CA HIS A 88 -0.04 13.77 -1.50
C HIS A 88 -1.35 13.28 -0.91
N THR A 89 -2.18 14.21 -0.44
CA THR A 89 -3.57 13.96 -0.08
C THR A 89 -4.47 15.08 -0.61
N ASN A 90 -5.78 14.86 -0.61
CA ASN A 90 -6.74 15.87 -1.05
C ASN A 90 -8.06 15.78 -0.27
N ALA A 91 -9.03 16.62 -0.62
CA ALA A 91 -10.33 16.68 0.05
C ALA A 91 -11.15 15.37 -0.03
N ARG A 92 -10.84 14.46 -0.96
CA ARG A 92 -11.47 13.14 -1.14
C ARG A 92 -10.72 12.01 -0.43
N ARG A 93 -9.69 12.32 0.37
CA ARG A 93 -9.01 11.31 1.18
C ARG A 93 -10.00 10.66 2.17
N PRO A 94 -9.88 9.35 2.45
CA PRO A 94 -10.64 8.72 3.52
C PRO A 94 -10.22 9.24 4.89
N LEU A 95 -11.04 9.04 5.91
CA LEU A 95 -10.64 9.22 7.30
C LEU A 95 -9.66 8.11 7.70
N LEU A 96 -10.01 6.87 7.37
CA LEU A 96 -9.21 5.67 7.62
C LEU A 96 -9.19 4.81 6.35
N ALA A 97 -8.03 4.24 6.04
CA ALA A 97 -7.91 3.16 5.07
C ALA A 97 -7.42 1.91 5.79
N VAL A 98 -8.05 0.76 5.54
CA VAL A 98 -7.63 -0.51 6.14
C VAL A 98 -6.97 -1.33 5.06
N SER A 99 -5.71 -1.70 5.24
CA SER A 99 -5.10 -2.73 4.41
C SER A 99 -5.32 -4.08 5.08
N PRO A 100 -6.06 -5.02 4.46
CA PRO A 100 -6.29 -6.31 5.09
C PRO A 100 -4.99 -7.11 5.20
N LYS A 101 -4.96 -8.01 6.17
CA LYS A 101 -3.83 -8.91 6.40
C LYS A 101 -3.62 -9.79 5.17
N TRP A 102 -2.36 -9.95 4.79
CA TRP A 102 -1.95 -10.86 3.71
C TRP A 102 -0.97 -11.91 4.22
N SER A 103 -0.82 -12.99 3.47
CA SER A 103 0.11 -14.10 3.72
C SER A 103 0.74 -14.57 2.42
N GLU A 104 1.82 -15.35 2.52
CA GLU A 104 2.46 -16.03 1.39
C GLU A 104 1.75 -17.32 0.99
N ASP A 105 0.55 -17.60 1.52
CA ASP A 105 -0.17 -18.84 1.25
C ASP A 105 -0.33 -19.05 -0.26
N VAL A 106 -0.08 -20.29 -0.69
CA VAL A 106 -0.14 -20.69 -2.08
C VAL A 106 -1.51 -21.28 -2.36
N ASN A 107 -2.17 -20.82 -3.41
CA ASN A 107 -3.48 -21.34 -3.79
C ASN A 107 -3.41 -22.68 -4.53
N GLU A 108 -4.58 -23.23 -4.87
CA GLU A 108 -4.74 -24.52 -5.58
C GLU A 108 -4.05 -24.59 -6.96
N PHE A 109 -3.63 -23.43 -7.51
CA PHE A 109 -2.94 -23.31 -8.80
C PHE A 109 -1.44 -23.03 -8.66
N GLY A 110 -0.88 -23.07 -7.44
CA GLY A 110 0.54 -22.79 -7.21
C GLY A 110 0.89 -21.29 -7.18
N VAL A 111 -0.10 -20.39 -7.09
CA VAL A 111 0.15 -18.94 -7.02
C VAL A 111 0.25 -18.49 -5.57
N SER A 112 1.39 -17.93 -5.19
CA SER A 112 1.63 -17.34 -3.87
C SER A 112 0.88 -16.04 -3.66
N GLY A 113 0.54 -15.77 -2.40
CA GLY A 113 -0.10 -14.54 -1.98
C GLY A 113 -1.58 -14.76 -1.73
N ALA A 114 -2.01 -14.51 -0.50
CA ALA A 114 -3.41 -14.48 -0.11
C ALA A 114 -3.70 -13.25 0.72
N VAL A 115 -4.93 -12.76 0.67
CA VAL A 115 -5.39 -11.59 1.43
C VAL A 115 -6.75 -11.86 2.04
N MET A 116 -6.94 -11.45 3.30
CA MET A 116 -8.21 -11.49 4.01
C MET A 116 -9.14 -10.37 3.51
N SER A 117 -9.50 -10.39 2.22
CA SER A 117 -10.26 -9.34 1.55
C SER A 117 -11.58 -9.00 2.27
N LEU A 118 -11.89 -7.71 2.36
CA LEU A 118 -13.14 -7.20 2.94
C LEU A 118 -14.34 -7.35 1.98
N THR A 119 -14.63 -8.58 1.59
CA THR A 119 -15.72 -8.95 0.69
C THR A 119 -16.42 -10.21 1.15
N THR A 120 -17.72 -10.30 0.89
CA THR A 120 -18.51 -11.53 1.05
C THR A 120 -18.57 -12.35 -0.24
N GLN A 121 -17.97 -11.88 -1.34
CA GLN A 121 -17.99 -12.57 -2.62
C GLN A 121 -17.01 -13.75 -2.64
N ALA A 122 -17.40 -14.89 -2.07
CA ALA A 122 -16.56 -16.09 -2.03
C ALA A 122 -16.22 -16.68 -3.42
N ALA A 123 -16.98 -16.32 -4.46
CA ALA A 123 -16.66 -16.69 -5.83
C ALA A 123 -15.48 -15.90 -6.43
N LEU A 124 -15.11 -14.77 -5.81
CA LEU A 124 -13.94 -13.98 -6.21
C LEU A 124 -12.68 -14.79 -5.88
N LYS A 125 -11.92 -15.18 -6.91
CA LYS A 125 -10.71 -16.00 -6.74
C LYS A 125 -9.44 -15.18 -6.54
N SER A 126 -9.44 -13.92 -6.99
CA SER A 126 -8.32 -13.00 -6.85
C SER A 126 -8.78 -11.55 -6.75
N SER A 127 -8.02 -10.73 -6.06
CA SER A 127 -8.26 -9.29 -5.90
C SER A 127 -6.92 -8.55 -5.82
N HIS A 128 -7.00 -7.22 -5.72
CA HIS A 128 -5.89 -6.32 -5.48
C HIS A 128 -6.33 -5.18 -4.57
N GLY A 129 -5.39 -4.33 -4.16
CA GLY A 129 -5.66 -3.11 -3.40
C GLY A 129 -5.18 -3.16 -1.95
N SER A 130 -4.56 -4.27 -1.54
CA SER A 130 -3.84 -4.35 -0.27
C SER A 130 -2.41 -3.83 -0.39
N LEU A 131 -1.73 -3.69 0.75
CA LEU A 131 -0.31 -3.42 0.85
C LEU A 131 0.53 -4.71 0.84
N SER A 132 -0.03 -5.78 0.27
CA SER A 132 0.70 -7.00 -0.06
C SER A 132 1.70 -6.71 -1.19
N PRO A 133 2.97 -7.17 -1.09
CA PRO A 133 3.91 -7.14 -2.21
C PRO A 133 3.33 -7.83 -3.46
N TYR A 134 2.50 -8.86 -3.30
CA TYR A 134 1.83 -9.53 -4.42
C TYR A 134 0.80 -8.66 -5.14
N ASP A 135 0.30 -7.58 -4.51
CA ASP A 135 -0.59 -6.60 -5.14
C ASP A 135 0.17 -5.39 -5.67
N LEU A 136 1.25 -4.98 -5.00
CA LEU A 136 2.02 -3.79 -5.33
C LEU A 136 3.04 -4.01 -6.46
N HIS A 137 3.61 -5.21 -6.57
CA HIS A 137 4.65 -5.51 -7.54
C HIS A 137 4.05 -5.93 -8.88
N ALA A 138 4.14 -5.02 -9.86
CA ALA A 138 3.76 -5.28 -11.25
C ALA A 138 5.00 -5.52 -12.13
N VAL A 139 4.84 -6.28 -13.20
CA VAL A 139 5.88 -6.49 -14.21
C VAL A 139 5.87 -5.33 -15.21
N CYS A 140 7.04 -4.72 -15.45
CA CYS A 140 7.27 -3.76 -16.52
C CYS A 140 8.19 -4.36 -17.58
N ILE A 141 7.78 -4.30 -18.85
CA ILE A 141 8.60 -4.75 -19.98
C ILE A 141 8.83 -3.56 -20.91
N ALA A 142 10.09 -3.20 -21.10
CA ALA A 142 10.50 -2.20 -22.06
C ALA A 142 11.09 -2.88 -23.31
N HIS A 143 10.58 -2.54 -24.49
CA HIS A 143 11.04 -3.13 -25.75
C HIS A 143 11.15 -2.05 -26.83
N GLY A 144 12.32 -1.95 -27.44
CA GLY A 144 12.61 -0.96 -28.49
C GLY A 144 14.11 -0.71 -28.66
N PRO A 145 14.51 0.04 -29.70
CA PRO A 145 15.92 0.29 -30.00
C PRO A 145 16.64 1.07 -28.89
N SER A 146 15.92 1.89 -28.13
CA SER A 146 16.48 2.73 -27.07
C SER A 146 16.80 1.98 -25.78
N PHE A 147 16.29 0.75 -25.62
CA PHE A 147 16.49 -0.05 -24.41
C PHE A 147 17.62 -1.08 -24.59
N GLN A 148 18.22 -1.46 -23.46
CA GLN A 148 19.15 -2.58 -23.39
C GLN A 148 18.41 -3.89 -23.72
N GLN A 149 19.15 -4.88 -24.21
CA GLN A 149 18.62 -6.21 -24.53
C GLN A 149 19.01 -7.20 -23.45
N ASN A 150 18.09 -8.11 -23.11
CA ASN A 150 18.31 -9.19 -22.15
C ASN A 150 18.80 -8.70 -20.77
N VAL A 151 18.26 -7.56 -20.32
CA VAL A 151 18.55 -6.99 -19.00
C VAL A 151 17.33 -7.14 -18.11
N TRP A 152 17.59 -7.58 -16.89
CA TRP A 152 16.65 -7.55 -15.78
C TRP A 152 17.12 -6.47 -14.80
N SER A 153 16.29 -5.46 -14.57
CA SER A 153 16.58 -4.43 -13.56
C SER A 153 15.90 -4.80 -12.25
N GLU A 154 16.67 -4.87 -11.17
CA GLU A 154 16.17 -5.03 -9.80
C GLU A 154 16.03 -3.69 -9.07
N ILE A 155 16.35 -2.57 -9.75
CA ILE A 155 16.21 -1.24 -9.17
C ILE A 155 14.71 -0.93 -8.99
N PRO A 156 14.28 -0.49 -7.79
CA PRO A 156 12.89 -0.15 -7.54
C PRO A 156 12.34 0.88 -8.55
N THR A 157 11.17 0.58 -9.08
CA THR A 157 10.47 1.39 -10.09
C THR A 157 8.96 1.34 -9.86
N GLY A 158 8.25 2.35 -10.37
CA GLY A 158 6.79 2.41 -10.32
C GLY A 158 6.22 3.07 -11.56
N ALA A 159 4.89 2.98 -11.73
CA ALA A 159 4.19 3.57 -12.87
C ALA A 159 4.44 5.08 -13.04
N VAL A 160 4.76 5.78 -11.94
CA VAL A 160 5.13 7.21 -11.94
C VAL A 160 6.36 7.52 -12.80
N ASP A 161 7.24 6.53 -13.04
CA ASP A 161 8.48 6.66 -13.80
C ASP A 161 8.26 6.53 -15.32
N LEU A 162 7.08 6.03 -15.75
CA LEU A 162 6.79 5.82 -17.17
C LEU A 162 6.75 7.13 -17.94
N LEU A 163 6.03 8.13 -17.43
CA LEU A 163 5.89 9.42 -18.09
C LEU A 163 7.24 10.15 -18.28
N PRO A 164 8.08 10.36 -17.24
CA PRO A 164 9.38 10.99 -17.44
C PRO A 164 10.27 10.20 -18.40
N THR A 165 10.25 8.86 -18.33
CA THR A 165 11.00 8.00 -19.26
C THR A 165 10.54 8.19 -20.72
N LEU A 166 9.22 8.22 -20.97
CA LEU A 166 8.67 8.42 -22.31
C LEU A 166 8.95 9.82 -22.86
N LEU A 167 8.84 10.86 -22.04
CA LEU A 167 9.17 12.23 -22.46
C LEU A 167 10.64 12.36 -22.83
N THR A 168 11.55 11.74 -22.07
CA THR A 168 12.97 11.69 -22.41
C THR A 168 13.22 11.00 -23.75
N LEU A 169 12.57 9.85 -24.01
CA LEU A 169 12.70 9.15 -25.29
C LEU A 169 12.16 9.94 -26.48
N LEU A 170 11.14 10.77 -26.26
CA LEU A 170 10.52 11.65 -27.26
C LEU A 170 11.21 13.01 -27.35
N GLU A 171 12.33 13.20 -26.66
CA GLU A 171 13.08 14.47 -26.59
C GLU A 171 12.20 15.65 -26.16
N GLN A 172 11.23 15.39 -25.28
CA GLN A 172 10.32 16.38 -24.72
C GLN A 172 10.83 16.91 -23.38
N PRO A 173 10.55 18.18 -23.04
CA PRO A 173 10.92 18.74 -21.75
C PRO A 173 10.19 18.02 -20.60
N LEU A 174 10.91 17.81 -19.48
CA LEU A 174 10.35 17.22 -18.27
C LEU A 174 9.66 18.31 -17.41
N PRO A 175 8.35 18.21 -17.15
CA PRO A 175 7.69 19.09 -16.20
C PRO A 175 8.23 18.89 -14.77
N ARG A 176 8.45 19.99 -14.04
CA ARG A 176 8.99 19.96 -12.67
C ARG A 176 8.09 19.29 -11.63
N HIS A 177 6.82 19.07 -11.95
CA HIS A 177 5.83 18.48 -11.03
C HIS A 177 5.66 16.97 -11.21
N LEU A 178 6.48 16.33 -12.07
CA LEU A 178 6.50 14.88 -12.14
C LEU A 178 7.22 14.32 -10.91
N HIS A 179 6.61 13.33 -10.27
CA HIS A 179 7.18 12.67 -9.09
C HIS A 179 8.14 11.53 -9.44
N GLY A 180 7.97 10.89 -10.60
CA GLY A 180 8.81 9.78 -11.02
C GLY A 180 10.17 10.22 -11.56
N ARG A 181 11.07 9.25 -11.72
CA ARG A 181 12.40 9.42 -12.32
C ARG A 181 12.45 8.81 -13.72
N VAL A 182 13.45 9.21 -14.50
CA VAL A 182 13.78 8.51 -15.74
C VAL A 182 14.46 7.19 -15.39
N LEU A 183 14.03 6.10 -16.00
CA LEU A 183 14.62 4.76 -15.82
C LEU A 183 15.88 4.63 -16.69
N TRP A 184 16.96 5.29 -16.27
CA TRP A 184 18.23 5.29 -17.01
C TRP A 184 18.87 3.90 -17.09
N GLU A 185 18.72 3.08 -16.06
CA GLU A 185 19.31 1.74 -15.95
C GLU A 185 18.86 0.75 -17.05
N ILE A 186 17.72 1.00 -17.69
CA ILE A 186 17.22 0.15 -18.78
C ILE A 186 17.57 0.70 -20.17
N MET A 187 18.17 1.90 -20.25
CA MET A 187 18.49 2.56 -21.51
C MET A 187 19.79 2.01 -22.12
N ARG A 188 19.82 1.84 -23.44
CA ARG A 188 21.03 1.42 -24.18
C ARG A 188 22.13 2.47 -24.11
N GLN A 189 21.74 3.75 -24.13
CA GLN A 189 22.63 4.91 -24.06
C GLN A 189 22.11 5.86 -22.97
N PRO A 190 22.36 5.57 -21.69
CA PRO A 190 21.88 6.41 -20.60
C PRO A 190 22.55 7.79 -20.66
N GLN A 191 21.78 8.84 -20.38
CA GLN A 191 22.28 10.23 -20.25
C GLN A 191 22.31 10.68 -18.77
N GLY A 192 21.97 9.78 -17.86
CA GLY A 192 21.97 9.99 -16.42
C GLY A 192 22.07 8.66 -15.70
N GLU A 193 22.08 8.71 -14.38
CA GLU A 193 22.13 7.53 -13.51
C GLU A 193 20.79 7.35 -12.78
N PRO A 194 20.44 6.13 -12.35
CA PRO A 194 19.20 5.86 -11.63
C PRO A 194 19.05 6.69 -10.34
N GLY A 195 20.17 6.95 -9.65
CA GLY A 195 20.24 7.59 -8.34
C GLY A 195 20.56 6.58 -7.22
N ASP A 196 20.87 7.10 -6.03
CA ASP A 196 21.18 6.28 -4.86
C ASP A 196 19.97 5.45 -4.43
N ILE A 197 20.20 4.19 -4.08
CA ILE A 197 19.17 3.26 -3.63
C ILE A 197 19.20 3.19 -2.10
N ALA A 198 18.03 3.32 -1.47
CA ALA A 198 17.87 3.15 -0.04
C ALA A 198 16.58 2.39 0.28
N GLU A 199 16.61 1.67 1.41
CA GLU A 199 15.43 1.06 2.02
C GLU A 199 15.11 1.80 3.31
N GLU A 200 13.83 2.00 3.56
CA GLU A 200 13.32 2.63 4.76
C GLU A 200 12.24 1.75 5.38
N THR A 201 12.35 1.52 6.68
CA THR A 201 11.30 0.86 7.48
C THR A 201 10.61 1.92 8.31
N ILE A 202 9.30 2.04 8.14
CA ILE A 202 8.47 2.98 8.88
C ILE A 202 7.63 2.17 9.87
N ALA A 203 7.67 2.57 11.13
CA ALA A 203 6.80 2.08 12.19
C ALA A 203 5.61 3.03 12.39
N PRO A 204 4.52 2.58 13.05
CA PRO A 204 3.45 3.47 13.49
C PRO A 204 3.98 4.63 14.34
N ALA A 205 3.33 5.79 14.29
CA ALA A 205 3.78 6.97 15.03
C ALA A 205 3.73 6.78 16.56
N VAL A 206 2.75 5.99 17.02
CA VAL A 206 2.59 5.61 18.42
C VAL A 206 2.45 4.10 18.47
N ASP A 207 3.48 3.43 19.00
CA ASP A 207 3.48 1.97 19.17
C ASP A 207 2.57 1.54 20.32
N THR A 208 1.76 0.52 20.08
CA THR A 208 0.85 -0.08 21.08
C THR A 208 1.36 -1.39 21.64
N GLY A 209 2.41 -1.98 21.06
CA GLY A 209 2.82 -3.37 21.29
C GLY A 209 1.79 -4.41 20.81
N ALA A 210 0.62 -3.98 20.31
CA ALA A 210 -0.46 -4.83 19.82
C ALA A 210 -0.38 -5.03 18.30
N THR A 211 0.21 -4.08 17.58
CA THR A 211 0.52 -4.18 16.14
C THR A 211 2.02 -4.06 15.94
N THR A 212 2.66 -5.19 15.63
CA THR A 212 4.05 -5.25 15.18
C THR A 212 4.14 -5.03 13.67
N ALA A 213 3.26 -4.22 13.07
CA ALA A 213 3.31 -4.00 11.63
C ALA A 213 4.37 -2.95 11.30
N ILE A 214 5.00 -3.08 10.13
CA ILE A 214 5.91 -2.09 9.54
C ILE A 214 5.48 -1.81 8.11
N LEU A 215 5.78 -0.59 7.62
CA LEU A 215 5.75 -0.28 6.20
C LEU A 215 7.19 -0.27 5.66
N GLN A 216 7.46 -1.09 4.66
CA GLN A 216 8.73 -1.07 3.95
C GLN A 216 8.59 -0.19 2.71
N MET A 217 9.53 0.74 2.57
CA MET A 217 9.62 1.69 1.48
C MET A 217 10.97 1.55 0.80
N HIS A 218 10.99 1.70 -0.52
CA HIS A 218 12.22 1.84 -1.28
C HIS A 218 12.35 3.28 -1.77
N GLN A 219 13.58 3.76 -1.91
CA GLN A 219 13.91 5.05 -2.47
C GLN A 219 14.99 4.88 -3.54
N VAL A 220 14.81 5.58 -4.66
CA VAL A 220 15.81 5.69 -5.73
C VAL A 220 15.94 7.15 -6.11
N GLY A 221 17.09 7.75 -5.78
CA GLY A 221 17.28 9.19 -5.85
C GLY A 221 16.26 9.92 -4.96
N GLN A 222 15.32 10.65 -5.57
CA GLN A 222 14.26 11.37 -4.85
C GLN A 222 12.91 10.66 -4.90
N THR A 223 12.77 9.60 -5.69
CA THR A 223 11.51 8.88 -5.87
C THR A 223 11.37 7.80 -4.80
N ARG A 224 10.18 7.70 -4.18
CA ARG A 224 9.85 6.70 -3.16
C ARG A 224 8.79 5.74 -3.67
N TYR A 225 8.90 4.48 -3.30
CA TYR A 225 8.02 3.39 -3.69
C TYR A 225 7.59 2.61 -2.46
N VAL A 226 6.31 2.25 -2.40
CA VAL A 226 5.79 1.37 -1.34
C VAL A 226 6.13 -0.05 -1.72
N HIS A 227 6.90 -0.75 -0.89
CA HIS A 227 7.23 -2.15 -1.12
C HIS A 227 6.15 -3.07 -0.53
N GLY A 228 5.69 -2.78 0.69
CA GLY A 228 4.60 -3.50 1.33
C GLY A 228 4.45 -3.19 2.81
N ALA A 229 3.38 -3.71 3.40
CA ALA A 229 3.17 -3.73 4.85
C ALA A 229 3.44 -5.14 5.39
N PHE A 230 4.24 -5.28 6.44
CA PHE A 230 4.67 -6.57 6.97
C PHE A 230 4.46 -6.66 8.48
N ALA A 231 4.28 -7.87 9.00
CA ALA A 231 4.47 -8.11 10.43
C ALA A 231 5.98 -8.25 10.73
N GLU A 232 6.47 -7.55 11.76
CA GLU A 232 7.88 -7.36 12.16
C GLU A 232 8.66 -8.67 12.34
N SER A 233 7.99 -9.78 12.66
CA SER A 233 8.66 -11.04 13.00
C SER A 233 8.68 -12.12 11.90
N GLY A 234 8.18 -11.87 10.68
CA GLY A 234 7.95 -12.97 9.72
C GLY A 234 8.50 -12.80 8.31
N ASN A 235 8.40 -11.60 7.72
CA ASN A 235 8.37 -11.50 6.25
C ASN A 235 9.40 -10.53 5.65
N VAL A 236 10.21 -9.84 6.45
CA VAL A 236 11.08 -8.78 5.93
C VAL A 236 12.33 -9.34 5.23
N GLU A 237 12.91 -10.43 5.73
CA GLU A 237 14.20 -10.93 5.22
C GLU A 237 14.11 -11.55 3.82
N LYS A 238 13.00 -12.20 3.46
CA LYS A 238 12.83 -12.84 2.15
C LYS A 238 12.71 -11.84 1.00
N TRP A 239 12.18 -10.64 1.28
CA TRP A 239 12.03 -9.60 0.27
C TRP A 239 13.23 -8.66 0.17
N LYS A 240 14.09 -8.61 1.19
CA LYS A 240 15.40 -7.93 1.13
C LYS A 240 16.37 -8.56 0.13
N SER A 241 16.19 -9.84 -0.22
CA SER A 241 17.12 -10.58 -1.09
C SER A 241 16.79 -10.55 -2.59
N GLY A 242 15.78 -9.79 -3.06
CA GLY A 242 15.47 -9.67 -4.50
C GLY A 242 15.07 -10.98 -5.21
N GLY A 243 15.00 -12.08 -4.48
CA GLY A 243 14.86 -13.42 -5.04
C GLY A 243 13.42 -13.77 -5.37
N ILE A 244 13.00 -13.50 -6.59
CA ILE A 244 12.15 -14.48 -7.27
C ILE A 244 13.08 -15.67 -7.55
N GLU A 245 13.08 -16.67 -6.67
CA GLU A 245 13.67 -17.96 -7.02
C GLU A 245 12.92 -18.45 -8.25
N SER A 246 13.61 -18.46 -9.39
CA SER A 246 13.14 -19.05 -10.62
C SER A 246 12.96 -20.56 -10.39
N SER A 247 11.72 -21.00 -10.28
CA SER A 247 11.33 -22.40 -10.49
C SER A 247 11.36 -22.74 -11.98
#